data_AF-A0A932IXL7-F1
#
_entry.id   AF-A0A932IXL7-F1
#
_cell.length_a   1.000
_cell.length_b   1.000
_cell.length_c   1.000
_cell.angle_alpha   90.00
_cell.angle_beta   90.00
_cell.angle_gamma   90.00
#
_symmetry.space_group_name_H-M   'P 1'
#
loop_
_entity.id
_entity.type
_entity.pdbx_description
1 polymer ?
#
loop_
_entity_poly.entity_id
_entity_poly.type
_entity_poly.pdbx_seq_one_letter_code
_entity_poly.pdbx_strand_id
1 'polypeptide(L)'
;MIDNGMVQCQDFPIVETDAHGNTYQMRPLKDGSSHRVLKNFPTLSELASLAQALRVREFAFRELDNFWYCEYTLPPAALNQ
;
A
#
# COMPACT_ATOMS: atom_id res chain seq x y z
N MET A 1 -7.87 -4.56 -3.25
CA MET A 1 -6.80 -4.30 -2.27
C MET A 1 -7.19 -3.10 -1.42
N ILE A 2 -6.86 -3.10 -0.13
CA ILE A 2 -7.13 -2.00 0.80
C ILE A 2 -5.87 -1.76 1.63
N ASP A 3 -5.56 -0.51 1.94
CA ASP A 3 -4.50 -0.16 2.87
C ASP A 3 -4.79 1.19 3.57
N ASN A 4 -4.04 1.50 4.62
CA ASN A 4 -4.09 2.79 5.31
C ASN A 4 -3.59 3.92 4.40
N GLY A 5 -4.21 5.09 4.51
CA GLY A 5 -3.76 6.34 3.89
C GLY A 5 -2.69 7.07 4.70
N MET A 6 -2.14 8.14 4.13
CA MET A 6 -1.08 8.95 4.75
C MET A 6 -1.48 9.58 6.08
N VAL A 7 -2.79 9.74 6.36
CA VAL A 7 -3.30 10.23 7.65
C VAL A 7 -2.79 9.40 8.83
N GLN A 8 -2.52 8.10 8.62
CA GLN A 8 -1.96 7.22 9.64
C GLN A 8 -0.62 7.71 10.19
N CYS A 9 0.13 8.50 9.43
CA CYS A 9 1.40 9.07 9.87
C CYS A 9 1.23 10.09 11.01
N GLN A 10 0.00 10.53 11.31
CA GLN A 10 -0.28 11.36 12.50
C GLN A 10 -0.06 10.58 13.80
N ASP A 11 -0.44 9.30 13.83
CA ASP A 11 -0.26 8.42 14.99
C ASP A 11 1.07 7.66 14.94
N PHE A 12 1.49 7.27 13.73
CA PHE A 12 2.68 6.46 13.50
C PHE A 12 3.55 7.08 12.40
N PRO A 13 4.42 8.04 12.75
CA PRO A 13 5.32 8.66 11.78
C PRO A 13 6.22 7.64 11.08
N ILE A 14 6.59 7.93 9.83
CA ILE A 14 7.67 7.22 9.16
C ILE A 14 8.97 7.57 9.89
N VAL A 15 9.69 6.54 10.35
CA VAL A 15 10.93 6.69 11.13
C VAL A 15 12.19 6.40 10.31
N GLU A 16 12.03 5.75 9.15
CA GLU A 16 13.14 5.26 8.34
C GLU A 16 12.69 5.09 6.89
N THR A 17 13.60 5.36 5.97
CA THR A 17 13.51 4.99 4.55
C THR A 17 14.78 4.21 4.19
N ASP A 18 14.64 3.01 3.62
CA ASP A 18 15.79 2.21 3.20
C ASP A 18 16.32 2.59 1.80
N ALA A 19 17.43 1.97 1.40
CA ALA A 19 18.08 2.23 0.10
C ALA A 19 17.21 1.89 -1.13
N HIS A 20 16.13 1.14 -0.96
CA HIS A 20 15.16 0.81 -2.03
C HIS A 20 13.94 1.75 -2.01
N GLY A 21 13.90 2.72 -1.11
CA GLY A 21 12.79 3.65 -0.95
C GLY A 21 11.63 3.11 -0.12
N ASN A 22 11.76 1.95 0.53
CA ASN A 22 10.73 1.48 1.44
C ASN A 22 10.74 2.29 2.73
N THR A 23 9.56 2.64 3.23
CA THR A 23 9.37 3.40 4.46
C THR A 23 8.84 2.53 5.59
N TYR A 24 9.27 2.83 6.81
CA TYR A 24 8.95 2.03 7.99
C TYR A 24 8.41 2.88 9.13
N GLN A 25 7.47 2.30 9.88
CA GLN A 25 6.90 2.86 11.10
C GLN A 25 7.29 1.99 12.30
N MET A 26 7.46 2.59 13.48
CA MET A 26 7.50 1.84 14.75
C MET A 26 6.11 1.76 15.35
N ARG A 27 5.66 0.56 15.70
CA ARG A 27 4.35 0.33 16.32
C ARG A 27 4.50 -0.30 17.70
N PRO A 28 4.19 0.44 18.78
CA PRO A 28 4.11 -0.14 20.11
C PRO A 28 2.88 -1.07 20.21
N LEU A 29 3.03 -2.17 20.94
CA LEU A 29 1.94 -3.07 21.31
C LEU A 29 1.60 -2.92 22.80
N LYS A 30 0.45 -3.47 23.20
CA LYS A 30 -0.05 -3.40 24.58
C LYS A 30 0.85 -4.11 25.58
N ASP A 31 1.67 -5.06 25.14
CA ASP A 31 2.64 -5.77 25.96
C ASP A 31 3.95 -4.97 26.18
N GLY A 32 4.03 -3.75 25.65
CA GLY A 32 5.19 -2.88 25.75
C GLY A 32 6.27 -3.12 24.69
N SER A 33 6.13 -4.15 23.85
CA SER A 33 7.02 -4.35 22.70
C SER A 33 6.79 -3.29 21.63
N SER A 34 7.77 -3.11 20.75
CA SER A 34 7.66 -2.22 19.58
C SER A 34 8.20 -2.90 18.34
N HIS A 35 7.42 -2.85 17.27
CA HIS A 35 7.74 -3.54 16.02
C HIS A 35 7.98 -2.56 14.88
N ARG A 36 8.98 -2.86 14.07
CA ARG A 36 9.26 -2.16 12.81
C ARG A 36 8.35 -2.71 11.71
N VAL A 37 7.50 -1.86 11.14
CA VAL A 37 6.46 -2.23 10.18
C VAL A 37 6.67 -1.49 8.86
N LEU A 38 6.74 -2.23 7.76
CA LEU A 38 6.83 -1.69 6.40
C LEU A 38 5.50 -1.03 5.98
N LYS A 39 5.57 0.23 5.51
CA LYS A 39 4.40 1.03 5.09
C LYS A 39 4.79 2.08 4.06
N ASN A 40 4.44 1.87 2.78
CA ASN A 40 4.91 2.68 1.64
C ASN A 40 3.89 3.66 1.02
N PHE A 41 2.62 3.68 1.46
CA PHE A 41 1.59 4.64 1.05
C PHE A 41 1.62 5.10 -0.43
N PRO A 42 1.45 4.17 -1.39
CA PRO A 42 1.59 4.50 -2.80
C PRO A 42 0.53 5.52 -3.25
N THR A 43 0.92 6.40 -4.15
CA THR A 43 0.03 7.35 -4.82
C THR A 43 -0.89 6.65 -5.82
N LEU A 44 -1.99 7.30 -6.19
CA LEU A 44 -2.86 6.82 -7.26
C LEU A 44 -2.09 6.64 -8.59
N SER A 45 -1.15 7.53 -8.90
CA SER A 45 -0.37 7.43 -10.15
C SER A 45 0.50 6.17 -10.16
N GLU A 46 1.17 5.85 -9.05
CA GLU A 46 2.00 4.64 -8.95
C GLU A 46 1.14 3.36 -9.05
N LEU A 47 -0.01 3.34 -8.37
CA LEU A 47 -0.96 2.23 -8.47
C LEU A 47 -1.50 2.06 -9.91
N ALA A 48 -1.81 3.17 -10.59
CA ALA A 48 -2.29 3.14 -11.97
C ALA A 48 -1.20 2.66 -12.95
N SER A 49 0.04 3.11 -12.78
CA SER A 49 1.19 2.64 -13.58
C SER A 49 1.42 1.13 -13.36
N LEU A 50 1.34 0.65 -12.12
CA LEU A 50 1.45 -0.77 -11.82
C LEU A 50 0.30 -1.59 -12.43
N ALA A 51 -0.94 -1.10 -12.32
CA ALA A 51 -2.11 -1.73 -12.92
C ALA A 51 -1.96 -1.85 -14.44
N GLN A 52 -1.45 -0.81 -15.11
CA GLN A 52 -1.16 -0.84 -16.53
C GLN A 52 -0.07 -1.88 -16.87
N ALA A 53 1.04 -1.88 -16.13
CA ALA A 53 2.13 -2.84 -16.35
C ALA A 53 1.67 -4.30 -16.21
N LEU A 54 0.76 -4.56 -15.26
CA LEU A 54 0.18 -5.88 -15.02
C LEU A 54 -1.03 -6.19 -15.91
N ARG A 55 -1.40 -5.30 -16.84
CA ARG A 55 -2.57 -5.45 -17.74
C ARG A 55 -3.87 -5.74 -16.98
N VAL A 56 -4.00 -5.12 -15.81
CA VAL A 56 -5.19 -5.17 -14.97
C VAL A 56 -6.37 -4.52 -15.72
N ARG A 57 -7.55 -5.11 -15.57
CA ARG A 57 -8.82 -4.61 -16.12
C ARG A 57 -9.69 -4.06 -14.99
N GLU A 58 -10.61 -3.17 -15.34
CA GLU A 58 -11.64 -2.66 -14.41
C GLU A 58 -11.05 -2.05 -13.13
N PHE A 59 -9.93 -1.34 -13.25
CA PHE A 59 -9.29 -0.69 -12.11
C PHE A 59 -10.12 0.50 -11.63
N ALA A 60 -10.58 0.44 -10.38
CA ALA A 60 -11.26 1.52 -9.70
C ALA A 60 -10.55 1.81 -8.37
N PHE A 61 -10.28 3.07 -8.08
CA PHE A 61 -9.65 3.51 -6.84
C PHE A 61 -10.60 4.43 -6.06
N ARG A 62 -10.62 4.28 -4.74
CA ARG A 62 -11.32 5.17 -3.83
C ARG A 62 -10.45 5.52 -2.64
N GLU A 63 -10.42 6.80 -2.32
CA GLU A 63 -9.85 7.33 -1.10
C GLU A 63 -10.98 7.55 -0.08
N LEU A 64 -10.73 7.15 1.16
CA LEU A 64 -11.56 7.36 2.33
C LEU A 64 -10.72 8.14 3.36
N ASP A 65 -11.34 8.56 4.45
CA ASP A 65 -10.64 9.40 5.45
C ASP A 65 -9.37 8.74 6.02
N ASN A 66 -9.42 7.44 6.29
CA ASN A 66 -8.32 6.69 6.93
C ASN A 66 -7.65 5.65 6.03
N PHE A 67 -8.33 5.26 4.97
CA PHE A 67 -7.95 4.15 4.12
C PHE A 67 -8.12 4.55 2.67
N TRP A 68 -7.51 3.78 1.80
CA TRP A 68 -7.88 3.76 0.41
C TRP A 68 -8.06 2.31 0.01
N TYR A 69 -8.85 2.08 -1.02
CA TYR A 69 -8.95 0.77 -1.63
C TYR A 69 -9.02 0.88 -3.13
N CYS A 70 -8.54 -0.16 -3.79
CA CYS A 70 -8.77 -0.35 -5.22
C CYS A 70 -9.39 -1.71 -5.49
N GLU A 71 -10.31 -1.71 -6.43
CA GLU A 71 -10.94 -2.89 -6.99
C GLU A 71 -10.37 -3.09 -8.38
N TYR A 72 -10.12 -4.33 -8.75
CA TYR A 72 -9.55 -4.64 -10.04
C TYR A 72 -9.71 -6.11 -10.43
N THR A 73 -9.68 -6.36 -11.73
CA THR A 73 -9.73 -7.69 -12.32
C THR A 73 -8.38 -8.01 -12.94
N LEU A 74 -7.70 -9.04 -12.44
CA LEU A 74 -6.46 -9.52 -13.08
C LEU A 74 -6.77 -10.06 -14.48
N PRO A 75 -5.83 -9.94 -15.45
CA PRO A 75 -5.96 -10.67 -16.69
C PRO A 75 -6.05 -12.17 -16.39
N PRO A 76 -6.72 -12.97 -17.24
CA PRO A 76 -6.67 -14.42 -17.12
C PRO A 76 -5.22 -14.87 -16.98
N ALA A 77 -4.93 -15.76 -16.02
CA ALA A 77 -3.62 -16.37 -15.93
C ALA A 77 -3.32 -17.02 -17.29
N ALA A 78 -2.13 -16.78 -17.84
CA ALA A 78 -1.69 -17.51 -19.01
C ALA A 78 -1.68 -19.00 -18.63
N LEU A 79 -2.62 -19.77 -19.16
CA LEU A 79 -2.55 -21.22 -19.09
C LEU A 79 -1.30 -21.59 -19.89
N ASN A 80 -0.23 -22.00 -19.20
CA ASN A 80 0.92 -22.59 -19.84
C ASN A 80 0.41 -23.81 -20.63
N GLN A 81 0.45 -23.70 -21.96
CA GLN A 81 0.28 -24.83 -22.89
C GLN A 81 1.64 -25.49 -23.11
#